data_AF-A0A4J1SYH9-F1
#
_entry.id   AF-A0A4J1SYH9-F1
#
_cell.length_a   1.000
_cell.length_b   1.000
_cell.length_c   1.000
_cell.angle_alpha   90.00
_cell.angle_beta   90.00
_cell.angle_gamma   90.00
#
_symmetry.space_group_name_H-M   'P 1'
#
loop_
_entity.id
_entity.type
_entity.pdbx_description
1 polymer ?
#
loop_
_entity_poly.entity_id
_entity_poly.type
_entity_poly.pdbx_seq_one_letter_code
_entity_poly.pdbx_strand_id
1 'polypeptide(L)'
;MKWTKIIKKIEEQIEAGIYPGASFAYFKDNQWTEFYLGQSAPEHGLQTEAGLVYDLASVSKVVGVGTVCTFLWEIGQLDIDRLVIDFLPESDYPDITIRQLLTHATDLDPFIPNRDLLTAPELKEAMFHLNRRNQPAFLYSDVHFLLLGFILERIFNQDLDVILKDQVWKPWGMTETKFGPVELAVPTVRGVEAGIVHDPKARLLGRHAGSAGLFSTIKDLQIFLEHYLADDFARDLNQNFSPLDDKERSLAWNLEGDWLDHTGYTGTFIMWNRQKQEATIFLSNRTYEKDERAQWILDRNQVMNLIRKEE
;
A
#
# COMPACT_ATOMS: atom_id res chain seq x y z
N MET A 1 2.15 -11.89 -26.40
CA MET A 1 1.42 -11.71 -25.13
C MET A 1 1.95 -10.45 -24.46
N LYS A 2 1.06 -9.60 -23.94
CA LYS A 2 1.39 -8.34 -23.25
C LYS A 2 2.51 -8.48 -22.20
N TRP A 3 2.47 -9.54 -21.39
CA TRP A 3 3.48 -9.79 -20.34
C TRP A 3 4.91 -9.94 -20.89
N THR A 4 5.11 -10.41 -22.13
CA THR A 4 6.47 -10.57 -22.68
C THR A 4 7.20 -9.23 -22.82
N LYS A 5 6.50 -8.17 -23.20
CA LYS A 5 7.06 -6.81 -23.28
C LYS A 5 7.36 -6.26 -21.87
N ILE A 6 6.54 -6.62 -20.89
CA ILE A 6 6.70 -6.21 -19.50
C ILE A 6 7.93 -6.86 -18.88
N ILE A 7 8.09 -8.19 -19.03
CA ILE A 7 9.24 -8.92 -18.52
C ILE A 7 10.54 -8.44 -19.13
N LYS A 8 10.58 -8.27 -20.46
CA LYS A 8 11.74 -7.68 -21.13
C LYS A 8 12.10 -6.32 -20.52
N LYS A 9 11.11 -5.49 -20.21
CA LYS A 9 11.35 -4.19 -19.60
C LYS A 9 11.93 -4.31 -18.18
N ILE A 10 11.47 -5.28 -17.40
CA ILE A 10 12.00 -5.55 -16.05
C ILE A 10 13.44 -6.04 -16.14
N GLU A 11 13.76 -6.95 -17.08
CA GLU A 11 15.13 -7.43 -17.34
C GLU A 11 16.06 -6.27 -17.71
N GLU A 12 15.65 -5.41 -18.65
CA GLU A 12 16.40 -4.20 -19.03
C GLU A 12 16.68 -3.29 -17.81
N GLN A 13 15.72 -3.17 -16.88
CA GLN A 13 15.89 -2.35 -15.68
C GLN A 13 16.84 -2.99 -14.64
N ILE A 14 16.81 -4.32 -14.51
CA ILE A 14 17.74 -5.06 -13.66
C ILE A 14 19.16 -4.96 -14.24
N GLU A 15 19.32 -5.16 -15.55
CA GLU A 15 20.62 -5.01 -16.26
C GLU A 15 21.18 -3.59 -16.13
N ALA A 16 20.32 -2.58 -16.13
CA ALA A 16 20.69 -1.18 -15.92
C ALA A 16 21.01 -0.85 -14.44
N GLY A 17 20.87 -1.80 -13.51
CA GLY A 17 21.15 -1.60 -12.09
C GLY A 17 20.16 -0.67 -11.37
N ILE A 18 18.91 -0.61 -11.84
CA ILE A 18 17.85 0.18 -11.18
C ILE A 18 17.43 -0.51 -9.88
N TYR A 19 17.33 -1.85 -9.89
CA TYR A 19 17.10 -2.67 -8.70
C TYR A 19 17.72 -4.07 -8.91
N PRO A 20 18.15 -4.75 -7.84
CA PRO A 20 18.81 -6.06 -7.98
C PRO A 20 17.90 -7.19 -8.48
N GLY A 21 16.63 -7.21 -8.08
CA GLY A 21 15.70 -8.26 -8.46
C GLY A 21 14.24 -7.89 -8.23
N ALA A 22 13.34 -8.67 -8.85
CA ALA A 22 11.90 -8.48 -8.73
C ALA A 22 11.14 -9.80 -8.90
N SER A 23 10.11 -9.97 -8.08
CA SER A 23 9.02 -10.93 -8.28
C SER A 23 7.87 -10.21 -8.98
N PHE A 24 7.37 -10.77 -10.08
CA PHE A 24 6.28 -10.21 -10.86
C PHE A 24 5.21 -11.28 -11.12
N ALA A 25 3.94 -10.92 -10.97
CA ALA A 25 2.82 -11.78 -11.32
C ALA A 25 1.79 -11.01 -12.14
N TYR A 26 1.27 -11.63 -13.19
CA TYR A 26 0.26 -11.05 -14.08
C TYR A 26 -0.94 -11.98 -14.17
N PHE A 27 -2.13 -11.45 -13.92
CA PHE A 27 -3.39 -12.17 -14.02
C PHE A 27 -4.12 -11.79 -15.30
N LYS A 28 -4.48 -12.81 -16.09
CA LYS A 28 -5.35 -12.69 -17.27
C LYS A 28 -5.98 -14.04 -17.56
N ASP A 29 -7.19 -14.03 -18.12
CA ASP A 29 -7.91 -15.24 -18.53
C ASP A 29 -8.05 -16.27 -17.39
N ASN A 30 -8.31 -15.74 -16.18
CA ASN A 30 -8.46 -16.50 -14.95
C ASN A 30 -7.23 -17.32 -14.53
N GLN A 31 -6.03 -16.87 -14.90
CA GLN A 31 -4.75 -17.51 -14.58
C GLN A 31 -3.68 -16.48 -14.20
N TRP A 32 -2.85 -16.85 -13.23
CA TRP A 32 -1.63 -16.13 -12.89
C TRP A 32 -0.43 -16.69 -13.65
N THR A 33 0.38 -15.79 -14.19
CA THR A 33 1.73 -16.10 -14.68
C THR A 33 2.75 -15.36 -13.83
N GLU A 34 3.69 -16.09 -13.25
CA GLU A 34 4.71 -15.57 -12.32
C GLU A 34 6.10 -15.56 -12.96
N PHE A 35 6.91 -14.57 -12.57
CA PHE A 35 8.27 -14.39 -13.02
C PHE A 35 9.13 -13.92 -11.84
N TYR A 36 10.30 -14.54 -11.68
CA TYR A 36 11.25 -14.25 -10.62
C TYR A 36 12.59 -13.92 -11.26
N LEU A 37 13.03 -12.66 -11.13
CA LEU A 37 14.13 -12.10 -11.91
C LEU A 37 15.18 -11.48 -11.00
N GLY A 38 16.45 -11.62 -11.39
CA GLY A 38 17.58 -11.02 -10.67
C GLY A 38 17.84 -11.62 -9.29
N GLN A 39 18.35 -10.79 -8.37
CA GLN A 39 18.81 -11.21 -7.05
C GLN A 39 17.96 -10.63 -5.92
N SER A 40 17.57 -11.49 -4.98
CA SER A 40 16.84 -11.11 -3.76
C SER A 40 17.78 -10.59 -2.67
N ALA A 41 18.96 -11.20 -2.53
CA ALA A 41 20.01 -10.75 -1.61
C ALA A 41 21.39 -10.78 -2.30
N PRO A 42 21.78 -9.68 -2.98
CA PRO A 42 23.01 -9.61 -3.77
C PRO A 42 24.29 -9.92 -2.99
N GLU A 43 24.39 -9.55 -1.70
CA GLU A 43 25.56 -9.85 -0.86
C GLU A 43 25.78 -11.34 -0.62
N HIS A 44 24.72 -12.14 -0.75
CA HIS A 44 24.75 -13.58 -0.58
C HIS A 44 24.61 -14.34 -1.91
N GLY A 45 24.49 -13.63 -3.03
CA GLY A 45 24.26 -14.22 -4.35
C GLY A 45 22.91 -14.94 -4.49
N LEU A 46 21.96 -14.70 -3.58
CA LEU A 46 20.65 -15.35 -3.61
C LEU A 46 19.81 -14.80 -4.76
N GLN A 47 19.23 -15.70 -5.55
CA GLN A 47 18.35 -15.36 -6.66
C GLN A 47 16.95 -15.01 -6.14
N THR A 48 16.22 -14.22 -6.93
CA THR A 48 14.79 -14.07 -6.70
C THR A 48 14.10 -15.40 -7.03
N GLU A 49 13.25 -15.89 -6.12
CA GLU A 49 12.53 -17.15 -6.27
C GLU A 49 11.11 -17.07 -5.66
N ALA A 50 10.31 -18.10 -5.89
CA ALA A 50 8.97 -18.18 -5.36
C ALA A 50 8.96 -18.28 -3.82
N GLY A 51 7.94 -17.67 -3.19
CA GLY A 51 7.75 -17.71 -1.74
C GLY A 51 8.51 -16.63 -0.94
N LEU A 52 9.28 -15.77 -1.60
CA LEU A 52 9.93 -14.64 -0.93
C LEU A 52 8.92 -13.65 -0.35
N VAL A 53 9.27 -13.11 0.82
CA VAL A 53 8.46 -12.14 1.58
C VAL A 53 9.07 -10.74 1.45
N TYR A 54 8.25 -9.73 1.14
CA TYR A 54 8.70 -8.36 0.88
C TYR A 54 8.04 -7.35 1.81
N ASP A 55 8.77 -6.29 2.20
CA ASP A 55 8.18 -5.09 2.82
C ASP A 55 7.29 -4.38 1.79
N LEU A 56 5.99 -4.34 2.04
CA LEU A 56 5.02 -3.73 1.13
C LEU A 56 5.06 -2.21 1.13
N ALA A 57 5.71 -1.60 2.13
CA ALA A 57 5.69 -0.16 2.36
C ALA A 57 4.26 0.37 2.25
N SER A 58 4.04 1.38 1.41
CA SER A 58 2.73 2.02 1.23
C SER A 58 1.65 1.14 0.59
N VAL A 59 1.97 0.01 -0.07
CA VAL A 59 0.93 -0.95 -0.52
C VAL A 59 0.16 -1.52 0.68
N SER A 60 0.75 -1.49 1.89
CA SER A 60 0.06 -1.85 3.14
C SER A 60 -1.26 -1.08 3.36
N LYS A 61 -1.36 0.15 2.85
CA LYS A 61 -2.55 0.99 2.98
C LYS A 61 -3.78 0.31 2.40
N VAL A 62 -3.68 -0.14 1.15
CA VAL A 62 -4.79 -0.77 0.44
C VAL A 62 -4.97 -2.22 0.87
N VAL A 63 -3.87 -2.94 1.18
CA VAL A 63 -3.94 -4.33 1.64
C VAL A 63 -4.58 -4.45 3.04
N GLY A 64 -4.32 -3.48 3.92
CA GLY A 64 -4.84 -3.46 5.29
C GLY A 64 -6.04 -2.52 5.44
N VAL A 65 -5.78 -1.33 5.98
CA VAL A 65 -6.81 -0.36 6.42
C VAL A 65 -7.82 -0.03 5.32
N GLY A 66 -7.37 0.21 4.10
CA GLY A 66 -8.24 0.53 2.97
C GLY A 66 -9.25 -0.58 2.64
N THR A 67 -8.84 -1.84 2.76
CA THR A 67 -9.74 -3.00 2.55
C THR A 67 -10.82 -3.05 3.64
N VAL A 68 -10.44 -2.92 4.92
CA VAL A 68 -11.41 -2.94 6.02
C VAL A 68 -12.37 -1.75 5.95
N CYS A 69 -11.87 -0.55 5.65
CA CYS A 69 -12.73 0.61 5.41
C CYS A 69 -13.73 0.36 4.26
N THR A 70 -13.29 -0.28 3.18
CA THR A 70 -14.16 -0.62 2.05
C THR A 70 -15.22 -1.64 2.42
N PHE A 71 -14.88 -2.68 3.17
CA PHE A 71 -15.87 -3.65 3.68
C PHE A 71 -16.94 -2.97 4.51
N LEU A 72 -16.53 -2.15 5.49
CA LEU A 72 -17.47 -1.46 6.36
C LEU A 72 -18.33 -0.47 5.58
N TRP A 73 -17.77 0.23 4.59
CA TRP A 73 -18.51 1.13 3.71
C TRP A 73 -19.58 0.37 2.92
N GLU A 74 -19.21 -0.73 2.27
CA GLU A 74 -20.15 -1.48 1.43
C GLU A 74 -21.30 -2.09 2.24
N ILE A 75 -21.03 -2.61 3.44
CA ILE A 75 -22.09 -3.16 4.29
C ILE A 75 -22.85 -2.09 5.09
N GLY A 76 -22.60 -0.80 4.83
CA GLY A 76 -23.27 0.34 5.46
C GLY A 76 -22.90 0.57 6.93
N GLN A 77 -21.80 -0.01 7.42
CA GLN A 77 -21.30 0.16 8.79
C GLN A 77 -20.32 1.34 8.94
N LEU A 78 -19.78 1.86 7.83
CA LEU A 78 -18.97 3.07 7.81
C LEU A 78 -19.50 4.05 6.78
N ASP A 79 -20.18 5.09 7.25
CA ASP A 79 -20.47 6.26 6.41
C ASP A 79 -19.19 7.07 6.25
N ILE A 80 -18.68 7.12 5.02
CA ILE A 80 -17.43 7.79 4.67
C ILE A 80 -17.53 9.32 4.72
N ASP A 81 -18.74 9.89 4.77
CA ASP A 81 -18.94 11.33 4.95
C ASP A 81 -19.02 11.74 6.43
N ARG A 82 -18.93 10.78 7.37
CA ARG A 82 -18.79 11.08 8.79
C ARG A 82 -17.45 11.73 9.12
N LEU A 83 -17.49 12.55 10.16
CA LEU A 83 -16.36 13.31 10.66
C LEU A 83 -15.37 12.41 11.42
N VAL A 84 -14.09 12.73 11.32
CA VAL A 84 -13.01 12.05 12.05
C VAL A 84 -13.22 12.16 13.57
N ILE A 85 -13.67 13.32 14.05
CA ILE A 85 -13.93 13.57 15.47
C ILE A 85 -15.02 12.68 16.09
N ASP A 86 -15.89 12.07 15.28
CA ASP A 86 -16.89 11.12 15.78
C ASP A 86 -16.24 9.85 16.36
N PHE A 87 -15.02 9.53 15.91
CA PHE A 87 -14.24 8.36 16.31
C PHE A 87 -13.00 8.74 17.12
N LEU A 88 -12.40 9.89 16.80
CA LEU A 88 -11.21 10.45 17.44
C LEU A 88 -11.54 11.85 18.01
N PRO A 89 -12.38 11.94 19.06
CA PRO A 89 -12.82 13.22 19.62
C PRO A 89 -11.67 14.05 20.21
N GLU A 90 -10.51 13.45 20.45
CA GLU A 90 -9.29 14.11 20.87
C GLU A 90 -8.56 14.88 19.75
N SER A 91 -8.94 14.70 18.48
CA SER A 91 -8.27 15.34 17.34
C SER A 91 -8.81 16.74 17.00
N ASP A 92 -7.94 17.62 16.51
CA ASP A 92 -8.28 19.00 16.12
C ASP A 92 -8.91 19.11 14.72
N TYR A 93 -9.69 18.09 14.32
CA TYR A 93 -10.18 17.91 12.94
C TYR A 93 -11.72 17.91 12.85
N PRO A 94 -12.41 18.97 13.32
CA PRO A 94 -13.87 18.97 13.47
C PRO A 94 -14.65 18.91 12.16
N ASP A 95 -13.98 19.08 11.03
CA ASP A 95 -14.54 19.22 9.68
C ASP A 95 -13.95 18.22 8.67
N ILE A 96 -12.99 17.37 9.08
CA ILE A 96 -12.40 16.37 8.19
C ILE A 96 -13.26 15.11 8.19
N THR A 97 -13.60 14.62 7.00
CA THR A 97 -14.34 13.36 6.83
C THR A 97 -13.43 12.16 6.59
N ILE A 98 -13.96 10.96 6.82
CA ILE A 98 -13.29 9.69 6.47
C ILE A 98 -12.96 9.63 4.97
N ARG A 99 -13.86 10.12 4.11
CA ARG A 99 -13.67 10.22 2.66
C ARG A 99 -12.43 11.04 2.34
N GLN A 100 -12.26 12.21 2.97
CA GLN A 100 -11.07 13.04 2.75
C GLN A 100 -9.78 12.35 3.19
N LEU A 101 -9.80 11.54 4.26
CA LEU A 101 -8.64 10.73 4.62
C LEU A 101 -8.35 9.64 3.57
N LEU A 102 -9.37 8.89 3.15
CA LEU A 102 -9.24 7.80 2.16
C LEU A 102 -8.76 8.27 0.79
N THR A 103 -9.03 9.53 0.41
CA THR A 103 -8.65 10.12 -0.88
C THR A 103 -7.48 11.11 -0.77
N HIS A 104 -6.95 11.31 0.43
CA HIS A 104 -5.92 12.32 0.73
C HIS A 104 -6.28 13.75 0.32
N ALA A 105 -7.53 14.14 0.56
CA ALA A 105 -8.12 15.43 0.20
C ALA A 105 -8.37 16.33 1.43
N THR A 106 -7.48 16.28 2.41
CA THR A 106 -7.52 17.16 3.59
C THR A 106 -6.72 18.44 3.34
N ASP A 107 -6.72 19.34 4.31
CA ASP A 107 -5.77 20.44 4.43
C ASP A 107 -4.63 20.16 5.43
N LEU A 108 -4.55 18.95 6.02
CA LEU A 108 -3.52 18.62 7.00
C LEU A 108 -2.12 18.76 6.41
N ASP A 109 -1.22 19.38 7.17
CA ASP A 109 0.21 19.35 6.91
C ASP A 109 0.80 18.12 7.62
N PRO A 110 1.33 17.13 6.88
CA PRO A 110 1.85 15.90 7.48
C PRO A 110 3.18 16.08 8.22
N PHE A 111 3.75 17.29 8.23
CA PHE A 111 4.98 17.58 8.93
C PHE A 111 4.80 17.49 10.46
N ILE A 112 5.56 16.60 11.08
CA ILE A 112 5.63 16.42 12.53
C ILE A 112 7.03 16.85 12.99
N PRO A 113 7.16 17.95 13.77
CA PRO A 113 8.44 18.39 14.29
C PRO A 113 9.13 17.32 15.14
N ASN A 114 10.44 17.14 14.96
CA ASN A 114 11.27 16.21 15.76
C ASN A 114 10.73 14.78 15.84
N ARG A 115 10.01 14.32 14.81
CA ARG A 115 9.32 13.02 14.81
C ARG A 115 10.21 11.84 15.20
N ASP A 116 11.49 11.87 14.79
CA ASP A 116 12.43 10.77 15.05
C ASP A 116 12.87 10.70 16.53
N LEU A 117 12.50 11.69 17.36
CA LEU A 117 12.73 11.71 18.81
C LEU A 117 11.49 11.31 19.63
N LEU A 118 10.34 11.14 18.98
CA LEU A 118 9.08 10.83 19.66
C LEU A 118 8.98 9.32 19.98
N THR A 119 8.32 9.00 21.08
CA THR A 119 7.80 7.66 21.35
C THR A 119 6.53 7.39 20.52
N ALA A 120 6.09 6.13 20.44
CA ALA A 120 4.88 5.79 19.69
C ALA A 120 3.61 6.52 20.18
N PRO A 121 3.35 6.66 21.51
CA PRO A 121 2.23 7.46 22.00
C PRO A 121 2.35 8.94 21.66
N GLU A 122 3.55 9.54 21.78
CA GLU A 122 3.77 10.96 21.44
C GLU A 122 3.61 11.20 19.93
N LEU A 123 4.03 10.26 19.09
CA LEU A 123 3.83 10.33 17.65
C LEU A 123 2.33 10.26 17.30
N LYS A 124 1.58 9.37 17.96
CA LYS A 124 0.12 9.27 17.81
C LYS A 124 -0.56 10.57 18.22
N GLU A 125 -0.20 11.11 19.38
CA GLU A 125 -0.74 12.38 19.87
C GLU A 125 -0.42 13.53 18.91
N ALA A 126 0.81 13.62 18.40
CA ALA A 126 1.19 14.65 17.42
C ALA A 126 0.35 14.56 16.13
N MET A 127 -0.11 13.37 15.74
CA MET A 127 -1.00 13.19 14.57
C MET A 127 -2.43 13.65 14.83
N PHE A 128 -2.85 13.88 16.07
CA PHE A 128 -4.15 14.45 16.40
C PHE A 128 -4.16 15.98 16.37
N HIS A 129 -2.98 16.61 16.40
CA HIS A 129 -2.80 18.05 16.52
C HIS A 129 -1.89 18.63 15.42
N LEU A 130 -2.08 18.18 14.17
CA LEU A 130 -1.28 18.67 13.05
C LEU A 130 -1.64 20.11 12.66
N ASN A 131 -0.65 20.82 12.14
CA ASN A 131 -0.88 22.08 11.46
C ASN A 131 -1.76 21.86 10.21
N ARG A 132 -2.47 22.91 9.83
CA ARG A 132 -3.32 22.93 8.64
C ARG A 132 -2.75 23.89 7.60
N ARG A 133 -2.82 23.49 6.34
CA ARG A 133 -2.55 24.32 5.17
C ARG A 133 -3.73 25.26 4.96
N ASN A 134 -3.57 26.23 4.06
CA ASN A 134 -4.58 27.27 3.83
C ASN A 134 -5.92 26.74 3.28
N GLN A 135 -5.90 25.61 2.57
CA GLN A 135 -7.09 25.01 1.98
C GLN A 135 -6.89 23.51 1.73
N PRO A 136 -7.98 22.72 1.65
CA PRO A 136 -7.91 21.32 1.24
C PRO A 136 -7.34 21.17 -0.18
N ALA A 137 -6.46 20.20 -0.36
CA ALA A 137 -5.86 19.88 -1.64
C ALA A 137 -5.27 18.48 -1.59
N PHE A 138 -5.15 17.83 -2.76
CA PHE A 138 -4.56 16.51 -2.83
C PHE A 138 -3.12 16.53 -2.31
N LEU A 139 -2.87 15.78 -1.24
CA LEU A 139 -1.54 15.59 -0.69
C LEU A 139 -1.42 14.17 -0.16
N TYR A 140 -0.79 13.30 -0.94
CA TYR A 140 -0.50 11.94 -0.51
C TYR A 140 0.29 11.95 0.80
N SER A 141 -0.27 11.34 1.83
CA SER A 141 0.23 11.41 3.20
C SER A 141 -0.03 10.10 3.93
N ASP A 142 0.98 9.62 4.64
CA ASP A 142 0.87 8.47 5.53
C ASP A 142 -0.05 8.73 6.72
N VAL A 143 -0.06 9.97 7.24
CA VAL A 143 -0.87 10.36 8.41
C VAL A 143 -2.33 10.01 8.18
N HIS A 144 -2.86 10.22 6.97
CA HIS A 144 -4.27 9.95 6.70
C HIS A 144 -4.64 8.49 6.97
N PHE A 145 -3.76 7.55 6.62
CA PHE A 145 -3.97 6.13 6.85
C PHE A 145 -3.61 5.68 8.26
N LEU A 146 -2.75 6.40 8.97
CA LEU A 146 -2.52 6.19 10.40
C LEU A 146 -3.77 6.58 11.21
N LEU A 147 -4.36 7.74 10.90
CA LEU A 147 -5.63 8.17 11.49
C LEU A 147 -6.76 7.17 11.18
N LEU A 148 -6.89 6.72 9.93
CA LEU A 148 -7.86 5.67 9.57
C LEU A 148 -7.62 4.36 10.34
N GLY A 149 -6.35 3.96 10.52
CA GLY A 149 -5.99 2.83 11.37
C GLY A 149 -6.51 2.99 12.80
N PHE A 150 -6.27 4.15 13.42
CA PHE A 150 -6.78 4.44 14.77
C PHE A 150 -8.32 4.50 14.83
N ILE A 151 -8.98 4.98 13.78
CA ILE A 151 -10.45 4.94 13.67
C ILE A 151 -10.93 3.48 13.67
N LEU A 152 -10.30 2.59 12.91
CA LEU A 152 -10.65 1.16 12.93
C LEU A 152 -10.45 0.55 14.32
N GLU A 153 -9.35 0.88 15.02
CA GLU A 153 -9.14 0.43 16.40
C GLU A 153 -10.26 0.88 17.34
N ARG A 154 -10.79 2.10 17.15
CA ARG A 154 -11.95 2.61 17.90
C ARG A 154 -13.25 1.88 17.55
N ILE A 155 -13.48 1.59 16.27
CA ILE A 155 -14.69 0.90 15.78
C ILE A 155 -14.73 -0.54 16.32
N PHE A 156 -13.62 -1.27 16.24
CA PHE A 156 -13.55 -2.67 16.63
C PHE A 156 -13.16 -2.89 18.10
N ASN A 157 -12.65 -1.86 18.77
CA ASN A 157 -12.08 -1.96 20.13
C ASN A 157 -11.00 -3.06 20.23
N GLN A 158 -10.11 -3.09 19.23
CA GLN A 158 -9.05 -4.09 19.05
C GLN A 158 -7.80 -3.43 18.47
N ASP A 159 -6.65 -4.08 18.64
CA ASP A 159 -5.42 -3.69 17.98
C ASP A 159 -5.52 -3.92 16.46
N LEU A 160 -4.91 -3.03 15.67
CA LEU A 160 -5.04 -3.07 14.21
C LEU A 160 -4.56 -4.39 13.58
N ASP A 161 -3.52 -5.05 14.10
CA ASP A 161 -3.09 -6.37 13.62
C ASP A 161 -4.16 -7.45 13.80
N VAL A 162 -4.88 -7.43 14.92
CA VAL A 162 -5.99 -8.35 15.16
C VAL A 162 -7.13 -8.07 14.19
N ILE A 163 -7.48 -6.80 13.98
CA ILE A 163 -8.53 -6.39 13.05
C ILE A 163 -8.21 -6.88 11.64
N LEU A 164 -7.03 -6.56 11.12
CA LEU A 164 -6.66 -6.96 9.75
C LEU A 164 -6.59 -8.49 9.61
N LYS A 165 -6.17 -9.21 10.65
CA LYS A 165 -6.15 -10.66 10.66
C LYS A 165 -7.54 -11.27 10.58
N ASP A 166 -8.45 -10.80 11.41
CA ASP A 166 -9.77 -11.40 11.53
C ASP A 166 -10.71 -10.95 10.41
N GLN A 167 -10.56 -9.73 9.90
CA GLN A 167 -11.37 -9.21 8.81
C GLN A 167 -10.86 -9.63 7.43
N VAL A 168 -9.55 -9.77 7.23
CA VAL A 168 -8.95 -9.96 5.89
C VAL A 168 -8.13 -11.24 5.79
N TRP A 169 -7.03 -11.36 6.53
CA TRP A 169 -6.05 -12.43 6.26
C TRP A 169 -6.60 -13.84 6.50
N LYS A 170 -7.26 -14.05 7.65
CA LYS A 170 -7.78 -15.36 8.03
C LYS A 170 -8.96 -15.80 7.15
N PRO A 171 -9.98 -14.96 6.86
CA PRO A 171 -11.07 -15.34 5.96
C PRO A 171 -10.59 -15.65 4.53
N TRP A 172 -9.58 -14.94 4.03
CA TRP A 172 -9.07 -15.13 2.66
C TRP A 172 -7.96 -16.18 2.57
N GLY A 173 -7.41 -16.63 3.69
CA GLY A 173 -6.31 -17.59 3.71
C GLY A 173 -4.95 -17.00 3.32
N MET A 174 -4.75 -15.69 3.54
CA MET A 174 -3.46 -15.01 3.39
C MET A 174 -2.57 -15.29 4.60
N THR A 175 -1.86 -16.43 4.59
CA THR A 175 -1.16 -16.93 5.79
C THR A 175 0.21 -16.31 6.04
N GLU A 176 0.81 -15.67 5.04
CA GLU A 176 2.16 -15.09 5.11
C GLU A 176 2.14 -13.57 5.36
N THR A 177 0.99 -12.94 5.15
CA THR A 177 0.82 -11.49 5.31
C THR A 177 0.70 -11.12 6.79
N LYS A 178 1.59 -10.26 7.26
CA LYS A 178 1.64 -9.82 8.66
C LYS A 178 2.41 -8.51 8.82
N PHE A 179 2.23 -7.86 9.96
CA PHE A 179 3.12 -6.79 10.37
C PHE A 179 4.54 -7.31 10.63
N GLY A 180 5.53 -6.51 10.27
CA GLY A 180 6.94 -6.78 10.57
C GLY A 180 7.30 -6.59 12.06
N PRO A 181 8.51 -6.99 12.46
CA PRO A 181 9.58 -7.48 11.57
C PRO A 181 9.38 -8.93 11.08
N VAL A 182 10.03 -9.27 9.95
CA VAL A 182 9.99 -10.63 9.36
C VAL A 182 11.40 -11.10 8.97
N GLU A 183 12.06 -11.87 9.84
CA GLU A 183 13.48 -12.24 9.78
C GLU A 183 13.99 -12.74 8.41
N LEU A 184 13.19 -13.55 7.69
CA LEU A 184 13.57 -14.14 6.40
C LEU A 184 12.99 -13.38 5.19
N ALA A 185 12.61 -12.11 5.36
CA ALA A 185 12.18 -11.27 4.25
C ALA A 185 13.35 -10.87 3.34
N VAL A 186 13.03 -10.42 2.13
CA VAL A 186 14.00 -9.84 1.21
C VAL A 186 14.62 -8.58 1.86
N PRO A 187 15.96 -8.47 1.93
CA PRO A 187 16.63 -7.29 2.47
C PRO A 187 16.20 -6.03 1.72
N THR A 188 15.72 -5.04 2.47
CA THR A 188 15.18 -3.81 1.86
C THR A 188 16.25 -2.75 1.62
N VAL A 189 17.30 -2.73 2.45
CA VAL A 189 18.45 -1.81 2.38
C VAL A 189 19.72 -2.59 2.67
N ARG A 190 20.77 -2.40 1.87
CA ARG A 190 22.09 -3.02 2.07
C ARG A 190 22.66 -2.68 3.44
N GLY A 191 23.20 -3.66 4.14
CA GLY A 191 23.80 -3.50 5.47
C GLY A 191 22.79 -3.27 6.61
N VAL A 192 21.49 -3.31 6.33
CA VAL A 192 20.42 -3.34 7.34
C VAL A 192 19.89 -4.76 7.45
N GLU A 193 19.60 -5.20 8.68
CA GLU A 193 19.00 -6.51 8.93
C GLU A 193 17.70 -6.70 8.13
N ALA A 194 17.54 -7.89 7.56
CA ALA A 194 16.38 -8.24 6.77
C ALA A 194 15.10 -8.24 7.64
N GLY A 195 13.96 -7.92 7.02
CA GLY A 195 12.68 -7.93 7.72
C GLY A 195 12.37 -6.72 8.58
N ILE A 196 13.30 -5.78 8.76
CA ILE A 196 13.01 -4.53 9.45
C ILE A 196 12.12 -3.64 8.57
N VAL A 197 10.99 -3.19 9.11
CA VAL A 197 10.08 -2.25 8.46
C VAL A 197 10.86 -1.00 8.02
N HIS A 198 10.80 -0.66 6.74
CA HIS A 198 11.55 0.47 6.17
C HIS A 198 11.01 1.83 6.64
N ASP A 199 9.69 2.01 6.69
CA ASP A 199 9.08 3.28 7.09
C ASP A 199 9.31 3.58 8.58
N PRO A 200 9.92 4.74 8.94
CA PRO A 200 10.24 5.04 10.33
C PRO A 200 9.01 5.17 11.25
N LYS A 201 7.89 5.73 10.77
CA LYS A 201 6.66 5.85 11.57
C LYS A 201 6.07 4.47 11.83
N ALA A 202 5.99 3.64 10.78
CA ALA A 202 5.43 2.31 10.91
C ALA A 202 6.31 1.41 11.77
N ARG A 203 7.64 1.55 11.70
CA ARG A 203 8.56 0.87 12.61
C ARG A 203 8.31 1.26 14.07
N LEU A 204 8.09 2.55 14.34
CA LEU A 204 7.83 3.05 15.69
C LEU A 204 6.44 2.65 16.22
N LEU A 205 5.41 2.76 15.39
CA LEU A 205 4.01 2.43 15.73
C LEU A 205 3.75 0.91 15.73
N GLY A 206 4.59 0.13 15.05
CA GLY A 206 4.47 -1.32 14.93
C GLY A 206 3.12 -1.75 14.38
N ARG A 207 2.47 -2.67 15.08
CA ARG A 207 1.16 -3.24 14.72
C ARG A 207 0.01 -2.24 14.61
N HIS A 208 0.20 -1.00 15.06
CA HIS A 208 -0.80 0.07 14.99
C HIS A 208 -0.65 0.94 13.73
N ALA A 209 0.32 0.63 12.85
CA ALA A 209 0.64 1.44 11.69
C ALA A 209 -0.28 1.17 10.49
N GLY A 210 -1.34 1.96 10.33
CA GLY A 210 -2.25 1.86 9.17
C GLY A 210 -1.66 2.23 7.80
N SER A 211 -0.46 2.83 7.75
CA SER A 211 0.11 3.39 6.50
C SER A 211 1.18 2.53 5.81
N ALA A 212 1.87 1.67 6.56
CA ALA A 212 2.99 0.84 6.11
C ALA A 212 3.29 -0.24 7.16
N GLY A 213 4.26 -1.13 6.91
CA GLY A 213 4.73 -2.11 7.88
C GLY A 213 4.20 -3.52 7.70
N LEU A 214 3.34 -3.76 6.70
CA LEU A 214 2.98 -5.11 6.29
C LEU A 214 4.07 -5.71 5.40
N PHE A 215 4.31 -6.99 5.61
CA PHE A 215 5.09 -7.85 4.75
C PHE A 215 4.15 -8.87 4.10
N SER A 216 4.42 -9.27 2.86
CA SER A 216 3.62 -10.27 2.15
C SER A 216 4.39 -10.95 1.03
N THR A 217 3.75 -11.91 0.36
CA THR A 217 4.29 -12.71 -0.74
C THR A 217 3.47 -12.47 -2.01
N ILE A 218 3.98 -12.93 -3.16
CA ILE A 218 3.19 -12.99 -4.40
C ILE A 218 1.88 -13.78 -4.16
N LYS A 219 1.97 -14.96 -3.54
CA LYS A 219 0.83 -15.85 -3.33
C LYS A 219 -0.32 -15.18 -2.55
N ASP A 220 0.00 -14.52 -1.44
CA ASP A 220 -1.03 -13.85 -0.64
C ASP A 220 -1.62 -12.64 -1.39
N LEU A 221 -0.81 -11.92 -2.14
CA LEU A 221 -1.29 -10.79 -2.95
C LEU A 221 -2.11 -11.23 -4.16
N GLN A 222 -1.90 -12.45 -4.68
CA GLN A 222 -2.76 -13.04 -5.70
C GLN A 222 -4.17 -13.28 -5.15
N ILE A 223 -4.27 -13.95 -3.99
CA ILE A 223 -5.53 -14.14 -3.26
C ILE A 223 -6.23 -12.80 -3.02
N PHE A 224 -5.48 -11.82 -2.51
CA PHE A 224 -5.98 -10.46 -2.29
C PHE A 224 -6.58 -9.85 -3.56
N LEU A 225 -5.87 -9.88 -4.69
CA LEU A 225 -6.34 -9.27 -5.94
C LEU A 225 -7.47 -10.07 -6.59
N GLU A 226 -7.51 -11.39 -6.42
CA GLU A 226 -8.64 -12.23 -6.85
C GLU A 226 -9.94 -11.81 -6.16
N HIS A 227 -9.91 -11.56 -4.83
CA HIS A 227 -11.06 -11.02 -4.11
C HIS A 227 -11.50 -9.65 -4.65
N TYR A 228 -10.57 -8.74 -4.94
CA TYR A 228 -10.90 -7.44 -5.55
C TYR A 228 -11.49 -7.54 -6.96
N LEU A 229 -11.06 -8.53 -7.74
CA LEU A 229 -11.57 -8.79 -9.09
C LEU A 229 -12.96 -9.44 -9.09
N ALA A 230 -13.26 -10.28 -8.10
CA ALA A 230 -14.44 -11.14 -8.09
C ALA A 230 -15.56 -10.65 -7.15
N ASP A 231 -15.23 -10.24 -5.93
CA ASP A 231 -16.21 -10.08 -4.86
C ASP A 231 -16.94 -8.76 -4.91
N ASP A 232 -18.16 -8.73 -4.40
CA ASP A 232 -19.07 -7.58 -4.53
C ASP A 232 -18.56 -6.31 -3.83
N PHE A 233 -17.79 -6.45 -2.74
CA PHE A 233 -17.28 -5.30 -1.98
C PHE A 233 -16.43 -4.33 -2.81
N ALA A 234 -15.79 -4.82 -3.88
CA ALA A 234 -14.92 -4.03 -4.74
C ALA A 234 -15.62 -3.54 -6.02
N ARG A 235 -16.91 -3.86 -6.23
CA ARG A 235 -17.64 -3.60 -7.47
C ARG A 235 -17.65 -2.11 -7.82
N ASP A 236 -17.92 -1.28 -6.83
CA ASP A 236 -18.16 0.16 -7.02
C ASP A 236 -16.92 1.01 -6.72
N LEU A 237 -15.73 0.40 -6.69
CA LEU A 237 -14.48 1.13 -6.44
C LEU A 237 -13.96 1.88 -7.67
N ASN A 238 -14.33 1.50 -8.90
CA ASN A 238 -13.84 2.17 -10.11
C ASN A 238 -14.65 3.46 -10.42
N GLN A 239 -14.68 4.38 -9.46
CA GLN A 239 -15.28 5.71 -9.61
C GLN A 239 -14.54 6.73 -8.74
N ASN A 240 -14.78 8.02 -8.98
CA ASN A 240 -14.19 9.08 -8.17
C ASN A 240 -14.94 9.25 -6.84
N PHE A 241 -14.21 9.10 -5.74
CA PHE A 241 -14.66 9.40 -4.38
C PHE A 241 -14.01 10.67 -3.82
N SER A 242 -13.05 11.27 -4.53
CA SER A 242 -12.39 12.50 -4.11
C SER A 242 -13.37 13.67 -4.15
N PRO A 243 -13.42 14.51 -3.10
CA PRO A 243 -14.20 15.74 -3.13
C PRO A 243 -13.50 16.88 -3.89
N LEU A 244 -12.33 16.64 -4.48
CA LEU A 244 -11.55 17.64 -5.21
C LEU A 244 -11.87 17.60 -6.71
N ASP A 245 -11.91 18.78 -7.33
CA ASP A 245 -12.19 18.94 -8.76
C ASP A 245 -10.99 18.57 -9.65
N ASP A 246 -9.76 18.65 -9.13
CA ASP A 246 -8.51 18.55 -9.89
C ASP A 246 -7.79 17.20 -9.73
N LYS A 247 -8.26 16.34 -8.82
CA LYS A 247 -7.66 15.03 -8.58
C LYS A 247 -8.69 13.97 -8.22
N GLU A 248 -8.86 13.03 -9.13
CA GLU A 248 -9.66 11.83 -8.90
C GLU A 248 -8.91 10.81 -8.03
N ARG A 249 -9.66 10.14 -7.15
CA ARG A 249 -9.22 9.02 -6.32
C ARG A 249 -10.38 8.09 -6.07
N SER A 250 -10.10 6.79 -6.03
CA SER A 250 -11.01 5.82 -5.45
C SER A 250 -10.81 5.76 -3.93
N LEU A 251 -11.64 4.99 -3.21
CA LEU A 251 -11.43 4.73 -1.78
C LEU A 251 -10.09 4.03 -1.59
N ALA A 252 -9.14 4.70 -0.94
CA ALA A 252 -7.77 4.28 -0.72
C ALA A 252 -6.87 4.11 -1.97
N TRP A 253 -7.43 3.75 -3.12
CA TRP A 253 -6.70 3.47 -4.36
C TRP A 253 -6.40 4.72 -5.18
N ASN A 254 -5.29 4.71 -5.91
CA ASN A 254 -5.12 5.63 -7.04
C ASN A 254 -6.06 5.19 -8.17
N LEU A 255 -6.71 6.15 -8.83
CA LEU A 255 -7.59 5.90 -9.97
C LEU A 255 -6.97 6.50 -11.22
N GLU A 256 -6.77 5.67 -12.26
CA GLU A 256 -6.24 6.09 -13.55
C GLU A 256 -6.98 5.37 -14.68
N GLY A 257 -8.03 6.03 -15.21
CA GLY A 257 -8.99 5.37 -16.10
C GLY A 257 -9.68 4.20 -15.39
N ASP A 258 -9.72 3.03 -16.03
CA ASP A 258 -10.31 1.83 -15.44
C ASP A 258 -9.36 1.06 -14.49
N TRP A 259 -8.17 1.60 -14.23
CA TRP A 259 -7.18 0.96 -13.36
C TRP A 259 -7.20 1.54 -11.96
N LEU A 260 -7.17 0.64 -10.98
CA LEU A 260 -6.89 0.94 -9.59
C LEU A 260 -5.52 0.41 -9.22
N ASP A 261 -4.68 1.28 -8.67
CA ASP A 261 -3.31 0.93 -8.31
C ASP A 261 -2.85 1.55 -6.99
N HIS A 262 -1.81 0.96 -6.42
CA HIS A 262 -1.10 1.54 -5.31
C HIS A 262 0.38 1.17 -5.37
N THR A 263 1.24 2.12 -5.02
CA THR A 263 2.70 1.93 -5.02
C THR A 263 3.27 1.96 -3.61
N GLY A 264 4.40 1.30 -3.43
CA GLY A 264 5.17 1.20 -2.20
C GLY A 264 6.56 1.80 -2.38
N TYR A 265 7.03 2.47 -1.33
CA TYR A 265 8.34 3.11 -1.36
C TYR A 265 9.47 2.12 -1.62
N THR A 266 9.39 0.91 -1.09
CA THR A 266 10.41 -0.14 -1.19
C THR A 266 10.49 -0.79 -2.59
N GLY A 267 9.64 -0.36 -3.53
CA GLY A 267 9.65 -0.81 -4.92
C GLY A 267 8.46 -1.67 -5.31
N THR A 268 7.56 -1.91 -4.36
CA THR A 268 6.35 -2.70 -4.60
C THR A 268 5.27 -1.89 -5.32
N PHE A 269 4.45 -2.54 -6.13
CA PHE A 269 3.15 -2.00 -6.53
C PHE A 269 2.19 -3.14 -6.86
N ILE A 270 0.90 -2.85 -6.73
CA ILE A 270 -0.18 -3.71 -7.20
C ILE A 270 -1.16 -2.91 -8.03
N MET A 271 -1.74 -3.54 -9.04
CA MET A 271 -2.68 -2.93 -9.97
C MET A 271 -3.78 -3.93 -10.29
N TRP A 272 -5.01 -3.46 -10.46
CA TRP A 272 -6.11 -4.29 -10.94
C TRP A 272 -7.11 -3.49 -11.76
N ASN A 273 -7.80 -4.21 -12.65
CA ASN A 273 -8.85 -3.73 -13.50
C ASN A 273 -9.92 -4.81 -13.60
N ARG A 274 -11.05 -4.58 -12.92
CA ARG A 274 -12.15 -5.53 -12.86
C ARG A 274 -12.90 -5.69 -14.17
N GLN A 275 -13.04 -4.62 -14.96
CA GLN A 275 -13.71 -4.72 -16.26
C GLN A 275 -12.92 -5.60 -17.23
N LYS A 276 -11.58 -5.45 -17.22
CA LYS A 276 -10.66 -6.22 -18.07
C LYS A 276 -10.31 -7.61 -17.49
N GLN A 277 -10.73 -7.89 -16.25
CA GLN A 277 -10.31 -9.06 -15.46
C GLN A 277 -8.79 -9.24 -15.52
N GLU A 278 -8.07 -8.15 -15.21
CA GLU A 278 -6.62 -8.07 -15.22
C GLU A 278 -6.10 -7.59 -13.86
N ALA A 279 -5.00 -8.18 -13.41
CA ALA A 279 -4.30 -7.73 -12.22
C ALA A 279 -2.80 -7.94 -12.35
N THR A 280 -2.02 -7.22 -11.55
CA THR A 280 -0.57 -7.29 -11.56
C THR A 280 -0.02 -7.04 -10.17
N ILE A 281 1.02 -7.80 -9.83
CA ILE A 281 1.81 -7.66 -8.62
C ILE A 281 3.26 -7.50 -9.04
N PHE A 282 3.93 -6.51 -8.49
CA PHE A 282 5.37 -6.32 -8.67
C PHE A 282 6.00 -6.04 -7.31
N LEU A 283 6.91 -6.91 -6.88
CA LEU A 283 7.64 -6.79 -5.62
C LEU A 283 9.14 -6.78 -5.93
N SER A 284 9.83 -5.67 -5.66
CA SER A 284 11.27 -5.56 -5.86
C SER A 284 11.98 -5.13 -4.59
N ASN A 285 13.31 -5.23 -4.60
CA ASN A 285 14.21 -4.70 -3.58
C ASN A 285 14.86 -3.38 -4.06
N ARG A 286 14.08 -2.45 -4.65
CA ARG A 286 14.66 -1.27 -5.33
C ARG A 286 15.48 -0.36 -4.44
N THR A 287 15.18 -0.31 -3.14
CA THR A 287 15.89 0.52 -2.17
C THR A 287 17.18 -0.12 -1.66
N TYR A 288 17.52 -1.33 -2.12
CA TYR A 288 18.64 -2.11 -1.58
C TYR A 288 19.98 -1.37 -1.70
N GLU A 289 20.32 -0.89 -2.90
CA GLU A 289 21.59 -0.18 -3.13
C GLU A 289 21.49 1.33 -2.86
N LYS A 290 20.37 1.93 -3.26
CA LYS A 290 20.19 3.37 -3.37
C LYS A 290 18.72 3.72 -3.35
N ASP A 291 18.40 4.96 -3.00
CA ASP A 291 17.02 5.45 -3.08
C ASP A 291 16.71 5.98 -4.49
N GLU A 292 17.37 7.05 -4.95
CA GLU A 292 17.15 7.67 -6.29
C GLU A 292 15.65 7.82 -6.67
N ARG A 293 14.81 8.16 -5.68
CA ARG A 293 13.35 8.09 -5.78
C ARG A 293 12.74 8.76 -7.02
N ALA A 294 13.25 9.94 -7.39
CA ALA A 294 12.72 10.68 -8.54
C ALA A 294 12.88 9.89 -9.84
N GLN A 295 14.05 9.27 -10.04
CA GLN A 295 14.33 8.43 -11.19
C GLN A 295 13.54 7.11 -11.12
N TRP A 296 13.49 6.48 -9.93
CA TRP A 296 12.67 5.28 -9.71
C TRP A 296 11.21 5.46 -10.14
N ILE A 297 10.60 6.60 -9.84
CA ILE A 297 9.22 6.88 -10.26
C ILE A 297 9.08 6.83 -11.78
N LEU A 298 10.03 7.41 -12.53
CA LEU A 298 10.01 7.38 -13.99
C LEU A 298 10.17 5.96 -14.52
N ASP A 299 11.10 5.19 -13.96
CA ASP A 299 11.39 3.82 -14.39
C ASP A 299 10.24 2.86 -14.07
N ARG A 300 9.71 2.91 -12.83
CA ARG A 300 8.52 2.14 -12.44
C ARG A 300 7.34 2.44 -13.35
N ASN A 301 7.11 3.72 -13.66
CA ASN A 301 5.99 4.12 -14.52
C ASN A 301 6.12 3.56 -15.94
N GLN A 302 7.32 3.28 -16.45
CA GLN A 302 7.48 2.58 -17.74
C GLN A 302 6.87 1.18 -17.70
N VAL A 303 7.06 0.44 -16.61
CA VAL A 303 6.46 -0.89 -16.38
C VAL A 303 4.94 -0.77 -16.22
N MET A 304 4.46 0.12 -15.34
CA MET A 304 3.03 0.36 -15.12
C MET A 304 2.30 0.78 -16.40
N ASN A 305 2.91 1.63 -17.23
CA ASN A 305 2.33 2.04 -18.51
C ASN A 305 2.23 0.89 -19.51
N LEU A 306 3.19 -0.05 -19.52
CA LEU A 306 3.07 -1.27 -20.34
C LEU A 306 1.91 -2.17 -19.86
N ILE A 307 1.63 -2.20 -18.56
CA ILE A 307 0.49 -2.91 -17.97
C ILE A 307 -0.83 -2.22 -18.35
N ARG A 308 -0.90 -0.90 -18.42
CA ARG A 308 -2.17 -0.21 -18.77
C ARG A 308 -2.50 -0.24 -20.27
N LYS A 309 -1.50 -0.39 -21.13
CA LYS A 309 -1.69 -0.44 -22.59
C LYS A 309 -2.60 -1.59 -22.99
N GLU A 310 -3.49 -1.29 -23.93
CA GLU A 310 -4.27 -2.30 -24.66
C GLU A 310 -3.35 -3.08 -25.61
N GLU A 311 -3.71 -4.34 -25.88
CA GLU A 311 -2.98 -5.18 -26.85
C GLU A 311 -3.19 -4.71 -28.29
#